data_AF-A0A0L0CA31-F1
#
_entry.id   AF-A0A0L0CA31-F1
#
_cell.length_a   1.000
_cell.length_b   1.000
_cell.length_c   1.000
_cell.angle_alpha   90.00
_cell.angle_beta   90.00
_cell.angle_gamma   90.00
#
_symmetry.space_group_name_H-M   'P 1'
#
loop_
_entity.id
_entity.type
_entity.pdbx_description
1 polymer ?
#
loop_
_entity_poly.entity_id
_entity_poly.type
_entity_poly.pdbx_seq_one_letter_code
_entity_poly.pdbx_strand_id
1 'polypeptide(L)'
;MLFLSNIVSVDKCSVSVTNPSDCTAPAKNFTFDSVYGELERTELLYNEACYSLVDNVLEGYNGTIFAYGQTGCGKTFTMQVNSRVFNLQTSNN
;
A
#
# COMPACT_ATOMS: atom_id res chain seq x y z
N MET A 1 13.71 -17.05 19.96
CA MET A 1 12.35 -16.48 19.80
C MET A 1 12.44 -15.02 20.23
N LEU A 2 13.01 -14.16 19.38
CA LEU A 2 13.29 -12.76 19.72
C LEU A 2 12.13 -11.89 19.24
N PHE A 3 11.75 -10.96 20.11
CA PHE A 3 10.61 -10.06 20.01
C PHE A 3 10.54 -9.34 18.65
N LEU A 4 9.49 -9.61 17.88
CA LEU A 4 9.03 -8.74 16.82
C LEU A 4 8.24 -7.60 17.47
N SER A 5 8.93 -6.61 18.03
CA SER A 5 8.29 -5.34 18.34
C SER A 5 7.91 -4.71 17.00
N ASN A 6 6.62 -4.50 16.74
CA ASN A 6 6.22 -3.79 15.53
C ASN A 6 6.69 -2.34 15.62
N ILE A 7 7.63 -1.95 14.76
CA ILE A 7 8.21 -0.60 14.74
C ILE A 7 7.35 0.40 13.96
N VAL A 8 6.31 -0.08 13.28
CA VAL A 8 5.40 0.72 12.47
C VAL A 8 3.97 0.53 12.97
N SER A 9 3.31 1.63 13.31
CA SER A 9 1.87 1.67 13.57
C SER A 9 1.20 2.41 12.42
N VAL A 10 0.14 1.80 11.87
CA VAL A 10 -0.58 2.28 10.70
C VAL A 10 -2.00 2.63 11.10
N ASP A 11 -2.37 3.88 10.84
CA ASP A 11 -3.74 4.40 10.85
C ASP A 11 -4.13 4.82 9.42
N LYS A 12 -5.43 5.03 9.17
CA LYS A 12 -5.99 5.29 7.82
C LYS A 12 -5.28 6.38 7.01
N CYS A 13 -4.76 7.42 7.67
CA CYS A 13 -4.09 8.55 7.03
C CYS A 13 -2.73 8.89 7.66
N SER A 14 -2.24 8.07 8.61
CA SER A 14 -0.98 8.34 9.30
C SER A 14 -0.19 7.08 9.62
N VAL A 15 1.13 7.17 9.45
CA VAL A 15 2.09 6.13 9.81
C VAL A 15 2.99 6.66 10.92
N SER A 16 3.05 5.93 12.03
CA SER A 16 3.91 6.25 13.17
C SER A 16 5.05 5.25 13.26
N VAL A 17 6.30 5.74 13.23
CA VAL A 17 7.50 4.90 13.29
C VAL A 17 8.21 5.12 14.62
N THR A 18 8.41 4.05 15.37
CA THR A 18 9.08 4.06 16.68
C THR A 18 10.50 3.53 16.54
N ASN A 19 11.46 4.20 17.19
CA ASN A 19 12.85 3.74 17.22
C ASN A 19 13.01 2.58 18.22
N PRO A 20 13.37 1.36 17.78
CA PRO A 20 13.57 0.24 18.71
C PRO A 20 14.79 0.40 19.61
N SER A 21 15.77 1.24 19.24
CA SER A 21 16.98 1.49 20.03
C SER A 21 16.81 2.58 21.08
N ASP A 22 15.77 3.41 20.97
CA ASP A 22 15.45 4.46 21.93
C ASP A 22 13.93 4.53 22.09
N CYS A 23 13.42 3.80 23.07
CA CYS A 23 11.98 3.75 23.38
C CYS A 23 11.47 5.01 24.08
N THR A 24 12.36 5.94 24.45
CA THR A 24 12.00 7.22 25.07
C THR A 24 11.90 8.35 24.05
N ALA A 25 12.50 8.17 22.88
CA ALA A 25 12.33 9.08 21.76
C ALA A 25 10.88 9.08 21.26
N PRO A 26 10.33 10.25 20.91
CA PRO A 26 8.98 10.34 20.37
C PRO A 26 8.88 9.61 19.02
N ALA A 27 7.74 8.98 18.77
CA ALA A 27 7.45 8.35 17.48
C ALA A 27 7.42 9.41 16.36
N LYS A 28 7.92 9.02 15.18
CA LYS A 28 7.90 9.86 13.98
C LYS A 28 6.61 9.61 13.21
N ASN A 29 5.78 10.64 13.11
CA ASN A 29 4.49 10.54 12.45
C ASN A 29 4.57 11.13 11.03
N PHE A 30 4.03 10.40 10.07
CA PHE A 30 3.95 10.79 8.67
C PHE A 30 2.49 10.73 8.25
N THR A 31 1.99 11.77 7.60
CA THR A 31 0.61 11.85 7.10
C THR A 31 0.58 11.66 5.60
N PHE A 32 -0.38 10.88 5.12
CA PHE A 32 -0.62 10.59 3.71
C PHE A 32 -2.11 10.68 3.41
N ASP A 33 -2.47 10.80 2.13
CA ASP A 33 -3.88 10.83 1.71
C ASP A 33 -4.60 9.53 2.06
N SER A 34 -3.93 8.40 1.81
CA SER A 34 -4.39 7.07 2.19
C SER A 34 -3.19 6.21 2.58
N VAL A 35 -3.35 5.42 3.64
CA VAL A 35 -2.35 4.45 4.09
C VAL A 35 -2.96 3.07 4.09
N TYR A 36 -2.29 2.13 3.43
CA TYR A 36 -2.78 0.77 3.28
C TYR A 36 -1.98 -0.22 4.14
N GLY A 37 -2.69 -1.01 4.95
CA GLY A 37 -2.10 -2.00 5.87
C GLY A 37 -1.85 -3.37 5.22
N GLU A 38 -1.15 -4.26 5.93
CA GLU A 38 -0.81 -5.60 5.43
C GLU A 38 -2.04 -6.50 5.14
N LEU A 39 -3.17 -6.22 5.79
CA LEU A 39 -4.42 -6.97 5.63
C LEU A 39 -5.26 -6.49 4.45
N GLU A 40 -4.90 -5.35 3.86
CA GLU A 40 -5.68 -4.75 2.78
C GLU A 40 -5.28 -5.34 1.43
N ARG A 41 -6.30 -5.51 0.57
CA ARG A 41 -6.12 -6.16 -0.72
C ARG A 41 -5.71 -5.14 -1.76
N THR A 42 -4.83 -5.54 -2.68
CA THR A 42 -4.40 -4.70 -3.81
C THR A 42 -5.58 -4.21 -4.67
N GLU A 43 -6.69 -4.95 -4.70
CA GLU A 43 -7.93 -4.56 -5.37
C GLU A 43 -8.58 -3.31 -4.75
N LEU A 44 -8.59 -3.21 -3.41
CA LEU A 44 -9.14 -2.04 -2.72
C LEU A 44 -8.32 -0.80 -3.04
N LEU A 45 -6.98 -0.92 -2.96
CA LEU A 45 -6.06 0.14 -3.37
C LEU A 45 -6.31 0.60 -4.82
N TYR A 46 -6.52 -0.34 -5.75
CA TYR A 46 -6.80 0.00 -7.15
C TYR A 46 -8.11 0.79 -7.29
N ASN A 47 -9.18 0.32 -6.65
CA ASN A 47 -10.50 0.96 -6.74
C ASN A 47 -10.52 2.36 -6.12
N GLU A 48 -9.78 2.57 -5.03
CA GLU A 48 -9.76 3.86 -4.34
C GLU A 48 -8.80 4.87 -4.97
N ALA A 49 -7.58 4.44 -5.35
CA ALA A 49 -6.53 5.36 -5.79
C ALA A 49 -6.33 5.39 -7.31
N CYS A 50 -6.53 4.27 -8.01
CA CYS A 50 -6.20 4.16 -9.43
C CYS A 50 -7.42 4.39 -10.34
N TYR A 51 -8.62 4.01 -9.89
CA TYR A 51 -9.83 4.08 -10.72
C TYR A 51 -10.12 5.50 -11.22
N SER A 52 -10.08 6.49 -10.32
CA SER A 52 -10.28 7.90 -10.66
C SER A 52 -9.22 8.43 -11.63
N LEU A 53 -7.96 7.99 -11.49
CA LEU A 53 -6.90 8.34 -12.44
C LEU A 53 -7.15 7.76 -13.82
N VAL A 54 -7.58 6.49 -13.90
CA VAL A 54 -7.90 5.82 -15.16
C VAL A 54 -9.05 6.53 -15.87
N ASP A 55 -10.09 6.95 -15.14
CA ASP A 55 -11.22 7.69 -15.71
C ASP A 55 -10.76 9.02 -16.32
N ASN A 56 -9.93 9.79 -15.61
CA ASN A 56 -9.31 11.01 -16.14
C ASN A 56 -8.46 10.74 -17.41
N VAL A 57 -7.76 9.61 -17.46
CA VAL A 57 -6.99 9.23 -18.66
C VAL A 57 -7.89 8.95 -19.85
N LEU A 58 -9.06 8.33 -19.63
CA LEU A 58 -10.06 8.11 -20.68
C LEU A 58 -10.68 9.42 -21.20
N GLU A 59 -10.76 10.46 -20.35
CA GLU A 59 -11.17 11.81 -20.74
C GLU A 59 -10.09 12.59 -21.52
N GLY A 60 -8.89 12.02 -21.67
CA GLY A 60 -7.79 12.62 -22.43
C GLY A 60 -6.75 13.35 -21.59
N TYR A 61 -6.77 13.19 -20.26
CA TYR A 61 -5.70 13.69 -19.39
C TYR A 61 -4.52 12.69 -19.28
N ASN A 62 -3.33 13.20 -19.00
CA ASN A 62 -2.18 12.34 -18.75
C ASN A 62 -2.17 11.91 -17.27
N GLY A 63 -2.20 10.61 -17.02
CA GLY A 63 -2.05 10.02 -15.69
C GLY A 63 -0.69 9.36 -15.52
N THR A 64 -0.08 9.45 -14.34
CA THR A 64 1.21 8.79 -14.04
C THR A 64 1.22 8.27 -12.61
N ILE A 65 1.58 7.00 -12.43
CA ILE A 65 1.72 6.34 -11.12
C ILE A 65 3.16 5.91 -10.93
N PHE A 66 3.75 6.25 -9.78
CA PHE A 66 5.07 5.79 -9.38
C PHE A 66 4.97 4.90 -8.15
N ALA A 67 5.71 3.79 -8.15
CA ALA A 67 5.88 2.92 -6.99
C ALA A 67 7.30 3.09 -6.44
N TYR A 68 7.43 3.52 -5.18
CA TYR A 68 8.71 3.76 -4.53
C TYR A 68 8.83 2.94 -3.23
N GLY A 69 10.06 2.60 -2.84
CA GLY A 69 10.37 1.87 -1.62
C GLY A 69 11.58 0.94 -1.77
N GLN A 70 11.99 0.27 -0.69
CA GLN A 70 13.13 -0.66 -0.70
C GLN A 70 12.86 -1.94 -1.51
N THR A 71 13.89 -2.64 -1.97
CA THR A 71 13.72 -3.96 -2.62
C THR A 71 13.05 -4.94 -1.64
N GLY A 72 12.07 -5.70 -2.12
CA GLY A 72 11.27 -6.61 -1.29
C GLY A 72 10.04 -5.98 -0.61
N CYS A 73 9.80 -4.67 -0.74
CA CYS A 73 8.64 -4.00 -0.12
C CYS A 73 7.32 -4.11 -0.91
N GLY A 74 7.27 -4.91 -1.97
CA GLY A 74 6.02 -5.13 -2.72
C GLY A 74 5.72 -4.19 -3.90
N LYS A 75 6.62 -3.29 -4.33
CA LYS A 75 6.40 -2.40 -5.51
C LYS A 75 5.81 -3.12 -6.74
N THR A 76 6.46 -4.20 -7.18
CA THR A 76 6.01 -4.99 -8.34
C THR A 76 4.69 -5.71 -8.05
N PHE A 77 4.48 -6.15 -6.81
CA PHE A 77 3.24 -6.81 -6.41
C PHE A 77 2.05 -5.84 -6.47
N THR A 78 2.24 -4.62 -5.97
CA THR A 78 1.26 -3.54 -6.02
C THR A 78 0.91 -3.13 -7.46
N MET A 79 1.91 -3.08 -8.35
CA MET A 79 1.71 -2.55 -9.71
C MET A 79 1.37 -3.59 -10.77
N GLN A 80 1.90 -4.80 -10.66
CA GLN A 80 1.69 -5.84 -11.68
C GLN A 80 0.55 -6.81 -11.33
N VAL A 81 -0.03 -6.73 -10.13
CA VAL A 81 -1.18 -7.51 -9.62
C VAL A 81 -1.28 -8.94 -10.19
N ASN A 82 -0.92 -9.97 -9.42
CA ASN A 82 -0.81 -11.34 -9.92
C ASN A 82 -2.09 -11.82 -10.68
N SER A 83 -1.97 -11.94 -12.00
CA SER A 83 -3.05 -12.32 -12.92
C SER A 83 -3.58 -13.76 -12.69
N ARG A 84 -2.83 -14.61 -11.96
CA ARG A 84 -3.27 -15.97 -11.63
C ARG A 84 -4.41 -15.97 -10.59
N VAL A 85 -4.57 -14.91 -9.81
CA VAL A 85 -5.65 -14.82 -8.80
C VAL A 85 -6.97 -14.38 -9.44
N PHE A 86 -6.94 -13.50 -10.45
CA PHE A 86 -8.14 -13.11 -11.20
C PHE A 86 -8.82 -14.30 -11.90
N ASN A 87 -8.02 -15.20 -12.51
CA ASN A 87 -8.56 -16.39 -13.17
C ASN A 87 -9.11 -17.45 -12.21
N LEU A 88 -8.80 -17.37 -10.91
CA LEU A 88 -9.30 -18.32 -9.90
C LEU A 88 -10.61 -17.88 -9.25
N GLN A 89 -11.01 -16.60 -9.40
CA GLN A 89 -12.34 -16.15 -9.00
C GLN A 89 -13.38 -16.28 -10.12
N THR A 90 -12.96 -16.31 -11.39
CA THR A 90 -13.86 -16.53 -12.54
C THR A 90 -14.09 -18.01 -12.88
N SER A 91 -13.33 -18.94 -12.30
CA SER A 91 -13.48 -20.39 -12.55
C SER A 91 -14.53 -21.07 -11.66
N ASN A 92 -15.19 -20.35 -10.74
CA ASN A 92 -16.25 -20.88 -9.88
C ASN A 92 -17.62 -20.23 -10.18
N ASN A 93 -17.93 -20.03 -11.47
CA ASN A 93 -19.32 -19.89 -11.93
C ASN A 93 -19.52 -20.61 -13.25
#